data_AF-A0A348DBQ3-F1
#
_entry.id   AF-A0A348DBQ3-F1
#
_cell.length_a   1.000
_cell.length_b   1.000
_cell.length_c   1.000
_cell.angle_alpha   90.00
_cell.angle_beta   90.00
_cell.angle_gamma   90.00
#
_symmetry.space_group_name_H-M   'P 1'
#
loop_
_entity.id
_entity.type
_entity.pdbx_description
1 polymer ?
#
loop_
_entity_poly.entity_id
_entity_poly.type
_entity_poly.pdbx_seq_one_letter_code
_entity_poly.pdbx_strand_id
1 'polypeptide(L)'
;MKAFGVFILIVGVIVVFLSLSMDTSVTTTYGQRVNNLGLMRDQQNYLIFGSVCFLGGLLAVIFGKSQTSSRNEISCPFCAEKILAAAKVCKHCGRDIIANAMQQNPESNDAYKFLWYENNVLALNKLDIKRFADELIDKMPGQSADNILKANFNEIQNIKSNMPGNYADEFFEILYFFLARKNA
;
A
#
# COMPACT_ATOMS: atom_id res chain seq x y z
N MET A 1 -16.76 5.04 -4.68
CA MET A 1 -17.98 4.97 -3.84
C MET A 1 -18.27 6.28 -3.11
N LYS A 2 -17.29 6.97 -2.53
CA LYS A 2 -17.52 8.26 -1.83
C LYS A 2 -18.19 9.34 -2.69
N ALA A 3 -17.72 9.56 -3.93
CA ALA A 3 -18.30 10.57 -4.83
C ALA A 3 -19.78 10.28 -5.17
N PHE A 4 -20.12 9.01 -5.39
CA PHE A 4 -21.50 8.59 -5.62
C PHE A 4 -22.38 8.75 -4.36
N GLY A 5 -21.83 8.43 -3.17
CA GLY A 5 -22.51 8.68 -1.90
C GLY A 5 -22.78 10.16 -1.64
N VAL A 6 -21.82 11.04 -1.94
CA VAL A 6 -21.98 12.51 -1.84
C VAL A 6 -23.08 13.00 -2.77
N PHE A 7 -23.13 12.51 -4.01
CA PHE A 7 -24.20 12.86 -4.95
C PHE A 7 -25.59 12.49 -4.41
N ILE A 8 -25.77 11.26 -3.93
CA ILE A 8 -27.03 10.80 -3.35
C ILE A 8 -27.41 11.64 -2.11
N LEU A 9 -26.44 11.97 -1.27
CA LEU A 9 -26.67 12.78 -0.07
C LEU A 9 -27.19 14.17 -0.43
N ILE A 10 -26.58 14.84 -1.42
CA ILE A 10 -27.02 16.16 -1.90
C ILE A 10 -28.45 16.09 -2.42
N VAL A 11 -28.76 15.10 -3.26
CA VAL A 11 -30.11 14.89 -3.78
C VAL A 11 -31.11 14.65 -2.65
N GLY A 12 -30.75 13.81 -1.67
CA GLY A 12 -31.58 13.55 -0.48
C GLY A 12 -31.88 14.81 0.32
N VAL A 13 -30.88 15.64 0.60
CA VAL A 13 -31.06 16.93 1.32
C VAL A 13 -32.02 17.84 0.57
N ILE A 14 -31.85 17.98 -0.75
CA ILE A 14 -32.70 18.83 -1.58
C ILE A 14 -34.15 18.35 -1.55
N VAL A 15 -34.38 17.04 -1.74
CA VAL A 15 -35.74 16.47 -1.74
C VAL A 15 -36.42 16.64 -0.38
N VAL A 16 -35.71 16.42 0.73
CA VAL A 16 -36.27 16.64 2.07
C VAL A 16 -36.68 18.10 2.25
N PHE A 17 -35.82 19.04 1.85
CA PHE A 17 -36.12 20.47 1.98
C PHE A 17 -37.34 20.88 1.14
N LEU A 18 -37.39 20.48 -0.12
CA LEU A 18 -38.53 20.77 -1.00
C LEU A 18 -39.81 20.12 -0.52
N SER A 19 -39.73 18.90 0.02
CA SER A 19 -40.88 18.21 0.60
C SER A 19 -41.43 18.93 1.83
N LEU A 20 -40.56 19.44 2.72
CA LEU A 20 -40.99 20.20 3.89
C LEU A 20 -41.64 21.54 3.51
N SER A 21 -41.24 22.13 2.39
CA SER A 21 -41.82 23.38 1.86
C SER A 21 -43.11 23.18 1.04
N MET A 22 -43.58 21.95 0.85
CA MET A 22 -44.77 21.68 0.03
C MET A 22 -46.07 22.09 0.74
N ASP A 23 -46.86 22.96 0.10
CA ASP A 23 -48.19 23.33 0.59
C ASP A 23 -49.16 22.18 0.34
N THR A 24 -49.76 21.66 1.41
CA THR A 24 -50.68 20.51 1.35
C THR A 24 -52.14 20.92 1.37
N SER A 25 -52.44 22.21 1.30
CA SER A 25 -53.80 22.73 1.44
C SER A 25 -54.40 23.20 0.11
N VAL A 26 -55.70 22.98 -0.05
CA VAL A 26 -56.49 23.48 -1.19
C VAL A 26 -57.62 24.38 -0.70
N THR A 27 -57.99 25.35 -1.53
CA THR A 27 -59.09 26.27 -1.23
C THR A 27 -60.43 25.61 -1.58
N THR A 28 -61.35 25.61 -0.62
CA THR A 28 -62.73 25.14 -0.82
C THR A 28 -63.60 26.22 -1.46
N THR A 29 -64.75 25.84 -1.99
CA THR A 29 -65.75 26.76 -2.59
C THR A 29 -66.18 27.89 -1.64
N TYR A 30 -66.06 27.69 -0.33
CA TYR A 30 -66.39 28.67 0.71
C TYR A 30 -65.18 29.50 1.19
N GLY A 31 -64.06 29.47 0.46
CA GLY A 31 -62.86 30.27 0.75
C GLY A 31 -61.99 29.76 1.90
N GLN A 32 -62.39 28.68 2.57
CA GLN A 32 -61.60 28.04 3.62
C GLN A 32 -60.49 27.17 3.01
N ARG A 33 -59.29 27.19 3.60
CA ARG A 33 -58.20 26.28 3.24
C ARG A 33 -58.30 25.02 4.08
N VAL A 34 -58.29 23.86 3.43
CA VAL A 34 -58.30 22.56 4.09
C VAL A 34 -57.13 21.73 3.59
N ASN A 35 -56.55 20.92 4.47
CA ASN A 35 -55.46 20.03 4.08
C ASN A 35 -56.00 18.91 3.20
N ASN A 36 -55.42 18.77 2.01
CA ASN A 36 -55.75 17.73 1.07
C ASN A 36 -55.00 16.45 1.46
N LEU A 37 -55.73 15.38 1.78
CA LEU A 37 -55.16 14.08 2.15
C LEU A 37 -54.25 13.49 1.04
N GLY A 38 -54.53 13.79 -0.23
CA GLY A 38 -53.71 13.40 -1.36
C GLY A 38 -52.36 14.13 -1.36
N LEU A 39 -52.37 15.47 -1.33
CA LEU A 39 -51.13 16.26 -1.28
C LEU A 39 -50.32 15.96 -0.01
N MET A 40 -50.98 15.69 1.11
CA MET A 40 -50.30 15.31 2.35
C MET A 40 -49.64 13.92 2.23
N ARG A 41 -50.27 12.97 1.54
CA ARG A 41 -49.67 11.67 1.21
C ARG A 41 -48.50 11.82 0.25
N ASP A 42 -48.61 12.69 -0.75
CA ASP A 42 -47.52 12.98 -1.67
C ASP A 42 -46.33 13.61 -0.94
N GLN A 43 -46.59 14.57 -0.03
CA GLN A 43 -45.57 15.15 0.84
C GLN A 43 -44.85 14.06 1.62
N GLN A 44 -45.61 13.16 2.25
CA GLN A 44 -45.06 12.07 3.04
C GLN A 44 -44.22 11.09 2.20
N ASN A 45 -44.66 10.77 0.98
CA ASN A 45 -43.92 9.90 0.06
C ASN A 45 -42.58 10.52 -0.35
N TYR A 46 -42.56 11.81 -0.68
CA TYR A 46 -41.32 12.52 -1.01
C TYR A 46 -40.39 12.61 0.20
N LEU A 47 -40.93 12.81 1.40
CA LEU A 47 -40.16 12.87 2.64
C LEU A 47 -39.54 11.50 2.98
N ILE A 48 -40.27 10.41 2.79
CA ILE A 48 -39.74 9.04 2.93
C ILE A 48 -38.61 8.80 1.92
N PHE A 49 -38.84 9.10 0.64
CA PHE A 49 -37.80 8.92 -0.37
C PHE A 49 -36.55 9.76 -0.08
N GLY A 50 -36.73 11.05 0.24
CA GLY A 50 -35.65 11.96 0.58
C GLY A 50 -34.86 11.51 1.82
N SER A 51 -35.54 11.04 2.86
CA SER A 51 -34.89 10.56 4.09
C SER A 51 -34.10 9.27 3.87
N VAL A 52 -34.60 8.33 3.06
CA VAL A 52 -33.87 7.11 2.67
C VAL A 52 -32.62 7.47 1.86
N CYS A 53 -32.75 8.37 0.88
CA CYS A 53 -31.60 8.85 0.11
C CYS A 53 -30.58 9.58 1.00
N PHE A 54 -31.04 10.45 1.91
CA PHE A 54 -30.17 11.17 2.83
C PHE A 54 -29.39 10.22 3.74
N LEU A 55 -30.07 9.29 4.40
CA LEU A 55 -29.45 8.33 5.32
C LEU A 55 -28.53 7.35 4.58
N GLY A 56 -28.98 6.83 3.44
CA GLY A 56 -28.18 5.93 2.59
C GLY A 56 -26.94 6.62 2.02
N GLY A 57 -27.07 7.87 1.57
CA GLY A 57 -25.96 8.72 1.13
C GLY A 57 -24.96 8.97 2.26
N LEU A 58 -25.44 9.31 3.45
CA LEU A 58 -24.60 9.54 4.64
C LEU A 58 -23.80 8.29 5.01
N LEU A 59 -24.45 7.13 5.08
CA LEU A 59 -23.78 5.87 5.36
C LEU A 59 -22.76 5.51 4.27
N ALA A 60 -23.08 5.73 2.99
CA ALA A 60 -22.17 5.47 1.88
C ALA A 60 -20.93 6.40 1.90
N VAL A 61 -21.05 7.62 2.43
CA VAL A 61 -19.91 8.53 2.60
C VAL A 61 -19.05 8.11 3.79
N ILE A 62 -19.66 7.78 4.93
CA ILE A 62 -18.95 7.39 6.16
C ILE A 62 -18.22 6.04 5.98
N PHE A 63 -18.93 5.03 5.47
CA PHE A 63 -18.41 3.66 5.35
C PHE A 63 -17.84 3.34 3.95
N GLY A 64 -17.98 4.25 2.99
CA GLY A 64 -17.47 4.05 1.63
C GLY A 64 -15.95 4.05 1.60
N LYS A 65 -15.32 2.87 1.69
CA LYS A 65 -13.89 2.71 1.42
C LYS A 65 -13.59 3.07 -0.03
N SER A 66 -12.51 3.84 -0.24
CA SER A 66 -11.92 3.98 -1.58
C SER A 66 -11.25 2.65 -1.91
N GLN A 67 -11.93 1.80 -2.68
CA GLN A 67 -11.33 0.65 -3.33
C GLN A 67 -10.51 1.16 -4.53
N THR A 68 -9.51 1.99 -4.26
CA THR A 68 -8.35 2.12 -5.12
C THR A 68 -7.30 1.17 -4.58
N SER A 69 -7.61 -0.12 -4.60
CA SER A 69 -6.56 -1.12 -4.72
C SER A 69 -6.06 -0.98 -6.16
N SER A 70 -5.18 -0.02 -6.41
CA SER A 70 -4.30 -0.10 -7.57
C SER A 70 -3.59 -1.43 -7.42
N ARG A 71 -4.05 -2.46 -8.14
CA ARG A 71 -3.28 -3.68 -8.27
C ARG A 71 -1.95 -3.21 -8.83
N ASN A 72 -0.91 -3.35 -8.03
CA ASN A 72 0.42 -2.94 -8.44
C ASN A 72 0.81 -3.87 -9.59
N GLU A 73 0.62 -3.40 -10.81
CA GLU A 73 0.79 -4.16 -12.04
C GLU A 73 2.00 -3.63 -12.78
N ILE A 74 2.84 -4.54 -13.26
CA ILE A 74 4.03 -4.27 -14.06
C ILE A 74 3.89 -4.98 -15.41
N SER A 75 4.63 -4.53 -16.42
CA SER A 75 4.74 -5.26 -17.68
C SER A 75 5.78 -6.37 -17.56
N CYS A 76 5.43 -7.58 -18.00
CA CYS A 76 6.37 -8.69 -18.03
C CYS A 76 7.54 -8.38 -18.98
N PRO A 77 8.81 -8.49 -18.55
CA PRO A 77 9.97 -8.13 -19.39
C PRO A 77 10.15 -9.04 -20.62
N PHE A 78 9.48 -10.20 -20.67
CA PHE A 78 9.67 -11.16 -21.74
C PHE A 78 8.52 -11.27 -22.75
N CYS A 79 7.33 -10.81 -22.40
CA CYS A 79 6.16 -10.87 -23.28
C CYS A 79 5.33 -9.59 -23.28
N ALA A 80 5.77 -8.57 -22.54
CA ALA A 80 5.13 -7.26 -22.38
C ALA A 80 3.72 -7.25 -21.77
N GLU A 81 3.15 -8.41 -21.45
CA GLU A 81 1.81 -8.52 -20.88
C GLU A 81 1.76 -8.04 -19.42
N LYS A 82 0.61 -7.49 -19.00
CA LYS A 82 0.41 -6.98 -17.64
C LYS A 82 0.28 -8.10 -16.62
N ILE A 83 1.07 -8.01 -15.57
CA ILE A 83 1.14 -8.98 -14.47
C ILE A 83 1.19 -8.25 -13.14
N LEU A 84 0.86 -8.95 -12.05
CA LEU A 84 1.04 -8.40 -10.70
C LEU A 84 2.54 -8.22 -10.42
N ALA A 85 2.91 -7.13 -9.76
CA ALA A 85 4.28 -6.87 -9.29
C ALA A 85 4.81 -7.99 -8.39
N ALA A 86 3.91 -8.68 -7.66
CA ALA A 86 4.24 -9.82 -6.81
C ALA A 86 4.36 -11.16 -7.57
N ALA A 87 4.19 -11.18 -8.90
CA ALA A 87 4.22 -12.41 -9.68
C ALA A 87 5.65 -12.97 -9.77
N LYS A 88 5.85 -14.17 -9.21
CA LYS A 88 7.12 -14.92 -9.34
C LYS A 88 7.32 -15.47 -10.75
N VAL A 89 6.23 -15.93 -11.36
CA VAL A 89 6.19 -16.51 -12.71
C VAL A 89 5.10 -15.82 -13.51
N CYS A 90 5.39 -15.49 -14.77
CA CYS A 90 4.42 -14.88 -15.66
C CYS A 90 3.33 -15.88 -16.05
N LYS A 91 2.06 -15.56 -15.76
CA LYS A 91 0.91 -16.39 -16.17
C LYS A 91 0.71 -16.51 -17.69
N HIS A 92 1.32 -15.60 -18.46
CA HIS A 92 1.15 -15.55 -19.91
C HIS A 92 2.24 -16.31 -20.66
N CYS A 93 3.51 -16.10 -20.28
CA CYS A 93 4.65 -16.72 -20.97
C CYS A 93 5.35 -17.82 -20.17
N GLY A 94 4.98 -18.04 -18.90
CA GLY A 94 5.52 -19.10 -18.05
C GLY A 94 6.94 -18.89 -17.53
N ARG A 95 7.58 -17.75 -17.84
CA ARG A 95 8.96 -17.46 -17.39
C ARG A 95 9.01 -16.87 -15.99
N ASP A 96 10.05 -17.22 -15.25
CA ASP A 96 10.35 -16.68 -13.92
C ASP A 96 10.83 -15.22 -14.04
N ILE A 97 10.25 -14.35 -13.22
CA ILE A 97 10.43 -12.89 -13.27
C ILE A 97 11.37 -12.44 -12.15
N ILE A 98 11.52 -13.24 -11.08
CA ILE A 98 12.46 -12.97 -9.98
C ILE A 98 13.90 -13.11 -10.49
N ALA A 99 14.15 -14.11 -11.33
CA ALA A 99 15.47 -14.33 -11.92
C ALA A 99 15.99 -13.12 -12.71
N ASN A 100 15.09 -12.32 -13.30
CA ASN A 100 15.44 -11.12 -14.06
C ASN A 100 15.56 -9.85 -13.21
N ALA A 101 14.82 -9.74 -12.10
CA ALA A 101 14.98 -8.62 -11.17
C ALA A 101 16.38 -8.61 -10.53
N MET A 102 16.99 -9.78 -10.32
CA MET A 102 18.39 -9.91 -9.89
C MET A 102 19.40 -9.57 -10.99
N GLN A 103 19.01 -9.66 -12.27
CA GLN A 103 19.90 -9.39 -13.41
C GLN A 103 19.83 -7.93 -13.90
N GLN A 104 18.78 -7.17 -13.54
CA GLN A 104 18.55 -5.82 -14.06
C GLN A 104 19.00 -4.66 -13.16
N ASN A 105 19.64 -4.89 -12.00
CA ASN A 105 20.39 -3.82 -11.33
C ASN A 105 21.41 -4.32 -10.29
N PRO A 106 22.63 -4.72 -10.71
CA PRO A 106 23.70 -5.10 -9.78
C PRO A 106 24.27 -3.92 -8.98
N GLU A 107 23.97 -2.67 -9.35
CA GLU A 107 24.63 -1.48 -8.80
C GLU A 107 23.80 -0.69 -7.78
N SER A 108 22.53 -1.02 -7.53
CA SER A 108 21.66 -0.14 -6.72
C SER A 108 21.09 -0.75 -5.44
N ASN A 109 21.54 -1.93 -5.00
CA ASN A 109 21.12 -2.46 -3.71
C ASN A 109 22.20 -3.35 -3.07
N ASP A 110 23.01 -2.72 -2.23
CA ASP A 110 24.16 -3.32 -1.53
C ASP A 110 23.80 -4.57 -0.72
N ALA A 111 22.53 -4.76 -0.35
CA ALA A 111 22.08 -5.92 0.41
C ALA A 111 22.13 -7.23 -0.39
N TYR A 112 21.91 -7.19 -1.69
CA TYR A 112 21.95 -8.41 -2.52
C TYR A 112 23.38 -8.83 -2.88
N LYS A 113 24.39 -7.98 -2.65
CA LYS A 113 25.81 -8.32 -2.83
C LYS A 113 26.23 -9.52 -1.98
N PHE A 114 25.57 -9.73 -0.84
CA PHE A 114 25.92 -10.77 0.12
C PHE A 114 25.03 -12.01 0.04
N LEU A 115 24.10 -12.08 -0.91
CA LEU A 115 23.11 -13.15 -1.02
C LEU A 115 23.34 -13.96 -2.30
N TRP A 116 23.31 -15.28 -2.20
CA TRP A 116 23.43 -16.20 -3.33
C TRP A 116 22.53 -17.42 -3.14
N TYR A 117 22.36 -18.23 -4.19
CA TYR A 117 21.59 -19.46 -4.11
C TYR A 117 22.51 -20.68 -4.02
N GLU A 118 22.40 -21.41 -2.93
CA GLU A 118 23.07 -22.69 -2.72
C GLU A 118 22.01 -23.79 -2.65
N ASN A 119 22.07 -24.78 -3.54
CA ASN A 119 21.07 -25.87 -3.63
C ASN A 119 19.61 -25.37 -3.72
N ASN A 120 19.38 -24.29 -4.47
CA ASN A 120 18.07 -23.65 -4.62
C ASN A 120 17.49 -23.04 -3.32
N VAL A 121 18.34 -22.84 -2.31
CA VAL A 121 18.03 -22.13 -1.06
C VAL A 121 18.83 -20.84 -1.05
N LEU A 122 18.18 -19.73 -0.72
CA LEU A 122 18.86 -18.45 -0.54
C LEU A 122 19.81 -18.57 0.67
N ALA A 123 21.06 -18.15 0.52
CA ALA A 123 22.09 -18.25 1.53
C ALA A 123 22.96 -16.99 1.54
N LEU A 124 23.61 -16.72 2.68
CA LEU A 124 24.61 -15.67 2.79
C LEU A 124 25.95 -16.13 2.21
N ASN A 125 26.55 -15.31 1.35
CA ASN A 125 27.88 -15.53 0.84
C ASN A 125 28.92 -15.07 1.86
N LYS A 126 29.39 -16.00 2.70
CA LYS A 126 30.41 -15.75 3.73
C LYS A 126 31.71 -15.17 3.17
N LEU A 127 32.07 -15.50 1.92
CA LEU A 127 33.28 -15.00 1.28
C LEU A 127 33.15 -13.52 0.93
N ASP A 128 31.97 -13.08 0.48
CA ASP A 128 31.72 -11.67 0.19
C ASP A 128 31.66 -10.83 1.46
N ILE A 129 31.07 -11.36 2.53
CA ILE A 129 31.07 -10.70 3.85
C ILE A 129 32.49 -10.54 4.37
N LYS A 130 33.33 -11.57 4.22
CA LYS A 130 34.75 -11.50 4.60
C LYS A 130 35.48 -10.42 3.81
N ARG A 131 35.31 -10.39 2.49
CA ARG A 131 35.93 -9.37 1.63
C ARG A 131 35.50 -7.96 2.03
N PHE A 132 34.22 -7.77 2.35
CA PHE A 132 33.72 -6.50 2.87
C PHE A 132 34.34 -6.14 4.23
N ALA A 133 34.47 -7.11 5.14
CA ALA A 133 35.16 -6.88 6.42
C ALA A 133 36.62 -6.46 6.21
N ASP A 134 37.33 -7.11 5.29
CA ASP A 134 38.71 -6.77 4.93
C ASP A 134 38.79 -5.35 4.35
N GLU A 135 37.88 -4.95 3.45
CA GLU A 135 37.78 -3.59 2.92
C GLU A 135 37.58 -2.54 4.03
N LEU A 136 36.75 -2.83 5.03
CA LEU A 136 36.54 -1.92 6.16
C LEU A 136 37.78 -1.78 7.05
N ILE A 137 38.52 -2.87 7.25
CA ILE A 137 39.77 -2.86 8.01
C ILE A 137 40.85 -2.08 7.27
N ASP A 138 40.94 -2.25 5.95
CA ASP A 138 41.93 -1.56 5.13
C ASP A 138 41.67 -0.03 5.11
N LYS A 139 40.40 0.38 5.19
CA LYS A 139 40.01 1.80 5.36
C LYS A 139 40.37 2.36 6.75
N MET A 140 40.43 1.51 7.77
CA MET A 140 40.62 1.91 9.18
C MET A 140 41.62 0.99 9.89
N PRO A 141 42.90 1.00 9.50
CA PRO A 141 43.89 0.06 10.03
C PRO A 141 44.14 0.27 11.53
N GLY A 142 44.20 -0.84 12.29
CA GLY A 142 44.52 -0.83 13.72
C GLY A 142 43.38 -0.35 14.65
N GLN A 143 42.17 -0.15 14.12
CA GLN A 143 40.99 0.19 14.92
C GLN A 143 40.29 -1.07 15.45
N SER A 144 39.60 -0.94 16.59
CA SER A 144 38.78 -2.04 17.12
C SER A 144 37.55 -2.29 16.25
N ALA A 145 37.04 -3.53 16.27
CA ALA A 145 35.84 -3.90 15.52
C ALA A 145 34.65 -2.96 15.82
N ASP A 146 34.44 -2.57 17.08
CA ASP A 146 33.36 -1.67 17.47
C ASP A 146 33.51 -0.26 16.88
N ASN A 147 34.73 0.26 16.78
CA ASN A 147 35.00 1.56 16.19
C ASN A 147 34.77 1.55 14.68
N ILE A 148 35.18 0.47 14.00
CA ILE A 148 34.95 0.27 12.57
C ILE A 148 33.44 0.20 12.29
N LEU A 149 32.68 -0.53 13.10
CA LEU A 149 31.22 -0.64 12.96
C LEU A 149 30.51 0.70 13.20
N LYS A 150 30.92 1.47 14.20
CA LYS A 150 30.36 2.79 14.48
C LYS A 150 30.63 3.78 13.35
N ALA A 151 31.85 3.78 12.81
CA ALA A 151 32.23 4.66 11.71
C ALA A 151 31.47 4.36 10.42
N ASN A 152 31.13 3.09 10.17
CA ASN A 152 30.43 2.63 8.96
C ASN A 152 28.94 2.30 9.22
N PHE A 153 28.36 2.82 10.31
CA PHE A 153 27.01 2.45 10.76
C PHE A 153 25.95 2.65 9.66
N ASN A 154 25.98 3.78 8.96
CA ASN A 154 24.96 4.09 7.94
C ASN A 154 24.97 3.11 6.77
N GLU A 155 26.16 2.74 6.27
CA GLU A 155 26.33 1.77 5.19
C GLU A 155 25.83 0.39 5.63
N ILE A 156 26.24 -0.05 6.82
CA ILE A 156 25.85 -1.34 7.39
C ILE A 156 24.34 -1.39 7.65
N GLN A 157 23.73 -0.32 8.16
CA GLN A 157 22.29 -0.25 8.37
C GLN A 157 21.50 -0.28 7.06
N ASN A 158 21.98 0.39 6.02
CA ASN A 158 21.36 0.34 4.69
C ASN A 158 21.39 -1.08 4.12
N ILE A 159 22.49 -1.81 4.31
CA ILE A 159 22.59 -3.21 3.92
C ILE A 159 21.59 -4.06 4.72
N LYS A 160 21.56 -3.91 6.05
CA LYS A 160 20.67 -4.68 6.94
C LYS A 160 19.18 -4.46 6.61
N SER A 161 18.75 -3.22 6.41
CA SER A 161 17.34 -2.89 6.18
C SER A 161 16.78 -3.45 4.88
N ASN A 162 17.65 -3.73 3.91
CA ASN A 162 17.29 -4.25 2.61
C ASN A 162 17.45 -5.78 2.49
N MET A 163 17.91 -6.47 3.55
CA MET A 163 18.00 -7.94 3.56
C MET A 163 16.65 -8.59 3.86
N PRO A 164 16.31 -9.72 3.20
CA PRO A 164 15.08 -10.44 3.49
C PRO A 164 15.17 -11.27 4.78
N GLY A 165 14.09 -11.33 5.56
CA GLY A 165 13.97 -12.26 6.68
C GLY A 165 15.05 -12.12 7.76
N ASN A 166 15.61 -13.24 8.19
CA ASN A 166 16.61 -13.34 9.26
C ASN A 166 18.07 -13.12 8.80
N TYR A 167 18.30 -12.88 7.51
CA TYR A 167 19.67 -12.71 6.98
C TYR A 167 20.35 -11.43 7.50
N ALA A 168 19.59 -10.41 7.91
CA ALA A 168 20.16 -9.16 8.44
C ALA A 168 20.96 -9.37 9.73
N ASP A 169 20.47 -10.22 10.62
CA ASP A 169 21.13 -10.52 11.90
C ASP A 169 22.29 -11.48 11.68
N GLU A 170 22.11 -12.52 10.86
CA GLU A 170 23.17 -13.47 10.53
C GLU A 170 24.33 -12.79 9.80
N PHE A 171 24.05 -11.86 8.87
CA PHE A 171 25.06 -11.02 8.23
C PHE A 171 25.88 -10.24 9.25
N PHE A 172 25.20 -9.60 10.21
CA PHE A 172 25.86 -8.77 11.21
C PHE A 172 26.77 -9.59 12.13
N GLU A 173 26.32 -10.76 12.58
CA GLU A 173 27.13 -11.69 13.38
C GLU A 173 28.39 -12.14 12.63
N ILE A 174 28.25 -12.53 11.36
CA ILE A 174 29.37 -12.97 10.52
C ILE A 174 30.35 -11.81 10.27
N LEU A 175 29.84 -10.60 10.01
CA LEU A 175 30.65 -9.41 9.82
C LEU A 175 31.45 -9.07 11.08
N TYR A 176 30.80 -9.04 12.25
CA TYR A 176 31.46 -8.81 13.53
C TYR A 176 32.55 -9.85 13.80
N PHE A 177 32.26 -11.12 13.54
CA PHE A 177 33.24 -12.21 13.70
C PHE A 177 34.51 -11.97 12.88
N PHE A 178 34.39 -11.56 11.61
CA PHE A 178 35.56 -11.28 10.76
C PHE A 178 36.33 -10.03 11.22
N LEU A 179 35.63 -8.97 11.63
CA LEU A 179 36.25 -7.76 12.15
C LEU A 179 36.99 -8.01 13.47
N ALA A 180 36.42 -8.81 14.38
CA ALA A 180 37.02 -9.14 15.66
C ALA A 180 38.23 -10.06 15.51
N ARG A 181 38.16 -11.05 14.61
CA ARG A 181 39.23 -12.04 14.42
C ARG A 181 40.53 -11.44 13.86
N LYS A 182 40.44 -10.44 12.98
CA LYS A 182 41.61 -9.83 12.34
C LYS A 182 42.27 -8.74 13.21
N ASN A 183 41.56 -8.26 14.23
CA ASN A 183 42.02 -7.24 15.19
C ASN A 183 42.42 -7.81 16.56
N ALA A 184 42.41 -9.14 16.72
CA ALA A 184 42.90 -9.85 17.90
C ALA A 184 44.34 -10.32 17.69
#